data_AF-A0A4Q0PKF1-F1
#
_entry.id   AF-A0A4Q0PKF1-F1
#
_cell.length_a   1.000
_cell.length_b   1.000
_cell.length_c   1.000
_cell.angle_alpha   90.00
_cell.angle_beta   90.00
_cell.angle_gamma   90.00
#
_symmetry.space_group_name_H-M   'P 1'
#
loop_
_entity.id
_entity.type
_entity.pdbx_description
1 polymer ?
#
loop_
_entity_poly.entity_id
_entity_poly.type
_entity_poly.pdbx_seq_one_letter_code
_entity_poly.pdbx_strand_id
1 'polypeptide(L)' 'MHMDKLSKYEVYIISALAHGATIIQTRKVLRHYKLRPYSESSIDKKLSELRKRYQCKTTFQLIYKLRNRVETMDLEEVLK' A
#
# COMPACT_ATOMS: atom_id res chain seq x y z
N MET A 1 4.52 20.29 -13.27
CA MET A 1 4.57 18.84 -12.92
C MET A 1 3.65 18.63 -11.74
N HIS A 2 2.46 18.03 -11.92
CA HIS A 2 1.60 17.68 -10.78
C HIS A 2 2.33 16.61 -9.97
N MET A 3 2.83 16.97 -8.78
CA MET A 3 3.29 15.98 -7.80
C MET A 3 2.06 15.22 -7.33
N ASP A 4 1.80 14.07 -7.94
CA ASP A 4 0.73 13.15 -7.55
C ASP A 4 0.95 12.75 -6.08
N LYS A 5 0.24 13.42 -5.17
CA LYS A 5 0.42 13.25 -3.73
C LYS A 5 -0.32 12.00 -3.29
N LEU A 6 0.41 10.95 -2.97
CA LEU A 6 -0.16 9.77 -2.32
C LEU A 6 -0.73 10.18 -0.95
N SER A 7 -1.92 9.71 -0.66
CA SER A 7 -2.49 9.75 0.69
C SER A 7 -1.73 8.81 1.62
N LYS A 8 -1.82 9.08 2.93
CA LYS A 8 -1.22 8.19 3.95
C LYS A 8 -1.70 6.75 3.83
N TYR A 9 -2.98 6.56 3.51
CA TYR A 9 -3.56 5.24 3.24
C TYR A 9 -2.85 4.52 2.09
N GLU A 10 -2.65 5.21 0.96
CA GLU A 10 -1.98 4.64 -0.21
C GLU A 10 -0.50 4.34 0.07
N VAL A 11 0.20 5.23 0.78
CA VAL A 11 1.59 5.02 1.21
C VAL A 11 1.70 3.74 2.04
N TYR A 12 0.82 3.52 3.01
CA TYR A 12 0.88 2.35 3.88
C TYR A 12 0.48 1.05 3.18
N ILE A 13 -0.43 1.10 2.20
CA ILE A 13 -0.68 -0.06 1.33
C ILE A 13 0.60 -0.46 0.59
N ILE A 14 1.24 0.50 -0.09
CA ILE A 14 2.45 0.22 -0.88
C ILE A 14 3.59 -0.24 0.03
N SER A 15 3.74 0.39 1.20
CA SER A 15 4.80 0.04 2.14
C SER A 15 4.61 -1.38 2.69
N ALA A 16 3.40 -1.75 3.14
CA ALA A 16 3.13 -3.11 3.61
C ALA A 16 3.50 -4.17 2.57
N LEU A 17 3.06 -3.96 1.31
CA LEU A 17 3.35 -4.89 0.22
C LEU A 17 4.85 -4.90 -0.16
N ALA A 18 5.52 -3.75 -0.10
CA ALA A 18 6.95 -3.65 -0.38
C ALA A 18 7.81 -4.43 0.63
N HIS A 19 7.37 -4.48 1.89
CA HIS A 19 7.98 -5.29 2.94
C HIS A 19 7.55 -6.77 2.92
N GLY A 20 6.76 -7.18 1.91
CA GLY A 20 6.38 -8.59 1.70
C GLY A 20 5.08 -9.01 2.38
N ALA A 21 4.29 -8.07 2.92
CA ALA A 21 2.97 -8.39 3.45
C ALA A 21 2.03 -8.91 2.35
N THR A 22 1.22 -9.90 2.68
CA THR A 22 0.04 -10.28 1.87
C THR A 22 -1.06 -9.22 1.97
N ILE A 23 -2.11 -9.32 1.15
CA ILE A 23 -3.29 -8.43 1.23
C ILE A 23 -3.98 -8.53 2.61
N ILE A 24 -4.09 -9.75 3.15
CA ILE A 24 -4.67 -10.01 4.48
C ILE A 24 -3.83 -9.35 5.58
N GLN A 25 -2.50 -9.43 5.48
CA GLN A 25 -1.59 -8.77 6.43
C GLN A 25 -1.61 -7.24 6.25
N THR A 26 -1.70 -6.74 5.02
CA THR A 26 -1.85 -5.31 4.72
C THR A 26 -3.07 -4.72 5.43
N ARG A 27 -4.18 -5.46 5.48
CA ARG A 27 -5.34 -5.07 6.29
C ARG A 27 -5.04 -4.95 7.78
N LYS A 28 -4.22 -5.85 8.36
CA LYS A 28 -3.77 -5.73 9.76
C LYS A 28 -2.92 -4.49 9.96
N VAL A 29 -1.98 -4.21 9.05
CA VAL A 29 -1.16 -2.99 9.05
C VAL A 29 -2.05 -1.75 9.04
N LEU A 30 -3.02 -1.67 8.12
CA LEU A 30 -3.92 -0.53 8.05
C LEU A 30 -4.75 -0.34 9.32
N ARG A 31 -5.18 -1.43 9.96
CA ARG A 31 -5.88 -1.37 11.26
C ARG A 31 -5.00 -0.85 12.38
N HIS A 32 -3.75 -1.34 12.46
CA HIS A 32 -2.77 -0.90 13.46
C HIS A 32 -2.57 0.63 13.39
N TYR A 33 -2.40 1.16 12.18
CA TYR A 33 -2.23 2.60 11.95
C TYR A 33 -3.55 3.41 11.87
N LYS A 34 -4.71 2.78 12.13
CA LYS A 34 -6.05 3.38 12.08
C LYS A 34 -6.40 4.04 10.72
N LEU A 35 -5.90 3.47 9.62
CA LEU A 35 -6.08 3.97 8.25
C LEU A 35 -7.22 3.25 7.54
N ARG A 36 -8.41 3.84 7.54
CA ARG A 36 -9.60 3.30 6.86
C ARG A 36 -9.58 3.57 5.35
N PRO A 37 -10.24 2.74 4.53
CA PRO A 37 -11.03 1.54 4.87
C PRO A 37 -10.20 0.27 5.14
N TYR A 38 -10.79 -0.76 5.76
CA TYR A 38 -10.07 -2.00 6.11
C TYR A 38 -10.50 -3.24 5.30
N SER A 39 -11.52 -3.12 4.47
CA SER A 39 -12.02 -4.24 3.66
C SER A 39 -11.03 -4.58 2.55
N GLU A 40 -10.83 -5.87 2.31
CA GLU A 40 -9.97 -6.39 1.24
C GLU A 40 -10.39 -5.84 -0.12
N SER A 41 -11.70 -5.83 -0.42
CA SER A 41 -12.24 -5.25 -1.65
C SER A 41 -11.89 -3.77 -1.84
N SER A 42 -11.78 -2.99 -0.75
CA SER A 42 -11.39 -1.58 -0.82
C SER A 42 -9.89 -1.41 -1.01
N ILE A 43 -9.08 -2.29 -0.42
CA ILE A 43 -7.62 -2.34 -0.63
C ILE A 43 -7.34 -2.72 -2.09
N ASP A 44 -7.98 -3.77 -2.62
CA ASP A 44 -7.83 -4.20 -4.00
C ASP A 44 -8.28 -3.14 -5.01
N LYS A 45 -9.44 -2.49 -4.75
CA LYS A 45 -9.91 -1.38 -5.56
C LYS A 45 -8.87 -0.25 -5.57
N LYS A 46 -8.32 0.10 -4.40
CA LYS A 46 -7.29 1.14 -4.30
C LYS A 46 -6.01 0.76 -5.04
N LEU A 47 -5.56 -0.49 -4.93
CA LEU A 47 -4.41 -1.00 -5.68
C LEU A 47 -4.64 -0.96 -7.20
N SER A 48 -5.85 -1.29 -7.65
CA SER A 48 -6.24 -1.19 -9.06
C SER A 48 -6.22 0.26 -9.55
N GLU A 49 -6.75 1.19 -8.75
CA GLU A 49 -6.70 2.64 -9.04
C GLU A 49 -5.26 3.15 -9.11
N LEU A 50 -4.39 2.77 -8.15
CA LEU A 50 -2.98 3.15 -8.17
C LEU A 50 -2.25 2.57 -9.38
N ARG A 51 -2.49 1.31 -9.73
CA ARG A 51 -1.92 0.71 -10.94
C ARG A 51 -2.31 1.48 -12.20
N LYS A 52 -3.58 1.88 -12.33
CA LYS A 52 -4.04 2.71 -13.46
C LYS A 52 -3.39 4.09 -13.45
N ARG A 53 -3.42 4.79 -12.30
CA ARG A 53 -2.83 6.14 -12.14
C ARG A 53 -1.35 6.16 -12.54
N TYR A 54 -0.59 5.14 -12.13
CA TYR A 54 0.83 5.04 -12.41
C TYR A 54 1.17 4.19 -13.64
N GLN A 55 0.18 3.80 -14.44
CA GLN A 55 0.34 3.00 -15.67
C GLN A 55 1.15 1.71 -15.46
N CYS A 56 0.92 1.03 -14.35
CA CYS A 56 1.57 -0.23 -13.98
C CYS A 56 0.65 -1.42 -14.27
N LYS A 57 1.18 -2.49 -14.87
CA LYS A 57 0.42 -3.72 -15.15
C LYS A 57 0.27 -4.57 -13.90
N THR A 58 1.33 -4.67 -13.11
CA THR A 58 1.39 -5.50 -11.89
C THR A 58 1.60 -4.66 -10.64
N THR A 59 1.24 -5.22 -9.49
CA THR A 59 1.50 -4.59 -8.18
C THR A 59 3.00 -4.47 -7.92
N PHE A 60 3.80 -5.44 -8.37
CA PHE A 60 5.26 -5.36 -8.30
C PHE A 60 5.83 -4.14 -9.05
N GLN A 61 5.36 -3.87 -10.27
CA GLN A 61 5.77 -2.67 -11.02
C GLN A 61 5.38 -1.39 -10.29
N LEU A 62 4.20 -1.36 -9.68
CA LEU A 62 3.72 -0.23 -8.89
C LEU A 62 4.63 0.01 -7.66
N ILE A 63 4.95 -1.05 -6.91
CA ILE A 63 5.86 -0.98 -5.77
C ILE A 63 7.24 -0.48 -6.21
N TYR A 64 7.81 -1.05 -7.27
CA TYR A 64 9.12 -0.63 -7.78
C TYR A 64 9.14 0.84 -8.20
N LYS A 65 8.06 1.31 -8.85
CA LYS A 65 7.90 2.71 -9.27
C LYS A 65 7.73 3.66 -8.08
N LEU A 66 7.12 3.19 -7.00
CA LEU A 66 6.85 3.96 -5.79
C LEU A 66 7.84 3.67 -4.64
N ARG A 67 8.98 3.02 -4.91
CA ARG A 67 9.95 2.62 -3.88
C ARG A 67 10.45 3.78 -3.01
N ASN A 68 10.59 4.97 -3.59
CA ASN A 68 11.02 6.19 -2.88
C ASN A 68 9.91 6.78 -1.98
N ARG A 69 8.73 6.16 -1.94
CA ARG A 69 7.58 6.54 -1.13
C ARG A 69 7.24 5.48 -0.07
N VAL A 70 8.05 4.41 0.02
CA VAL A 70 7.87 3.35 1.00
C VAL A 70 8.35 3.84 2.35
N GLU A 71 7.47 3.74 3.35
CA GLU A 71 7.80 4.01 4.74
C GLU A 71 8.49 2.80 5.37
N THR A 72 9.39 3.08 6.31
CA THR A 72 10.00 2.02 7.13
C THR A 72 8.93 1.48 8.08
N MET A 73 8.80 0.16 8.17
CA MET A 73 7.88 -0.50 9.10
C MET A 73 8.44 -1.84 9.54
N ASP A 74 8.23 -2.16 10.81
CA ASP A 74 8.46 -3.49 11.35
C ASP A 74 7.17 -4.31 11.18
N LEU A 75 7.12 -5.15 10.14
CA LEU A 75 5.97 -6.01 9.91
C LEU A 75 5.80 -7.05 11.01
N GLU A 76 6.87 -7.51 11.66
CA GLU A 76 6.77 -8.51 12.73
C GLU A 76 6.07 -7.91 13.95
N GLU A 77 6.44 -6.69 14.33
CA GLU A 77 5.77 -5.97 15.42
C GLU A 77 4.28 -5.74 15.12
N VAL A 78 3.96 -5.32 13.90
CA VAL A 78 2.58 -4.98 13.51
C VAL A 78 1.68 -6.22 13.36
N LEU A 79 2.27 -7.38 13.03
CA LEU A 79 1.52 -8.61 12.77
C LEU A 79 1.43 -9.57 13.95
N LYS A 80 2.14 -9.29 15.06
CA LYS A 80 1.94 -9.93 16.38
C LYS A 80 0.47 -9.81 16.82
#